data_AF-A0A4U0NJC4-F1
#
_entry.id   AF-A0A4U0NJC4-F1
#
_cell.length_a   1.000
_cell.length_b   1.000
_cell.length_c   1.000
_cell.angle_alpha   90.00
_cell.angle_beta   90.00
_cell.angle_gamma   90.00
#
_symmetry.space_group_name_H-M   'P 1'
#
loop_
_entity.id
_entity.type
_entity.pdbx_description
1 polymer ?
#
loop_
_entity_poly.entity_id
_entity_poly.type
_entity_poly.pdbx_seq_one_letter_code
_entity_poly.pdbx_strand_id
1 'polypeptide(L)'
;MTLADAAHAAGVPSGTLYSWRARDELFRAALDAVRTMAEAQAQAERPRPGITEAQAEVFLEALREGRTVEQAAARAGASNVTFYRYRDQKPSFAQQMKQAQKTGMQARASRRERKRAPFRSMRYRLVRRDQDG
;
A
#
# COMPACT_ATOMS: atom_id res chain seq x y z
N MET A 1 -22.93 20.14 7.05
CA MET A 1 -23.77 20.88 8.02
C MET A 1 -23.61 22.36 7.73
N THR A 2 -24.69 23.04 7.34
CA THR A 2 -24.65 24.48 7.05
C THR A 2 -24.81 25.30 8.35
N LEU A 3 -24.47 26.58 8.32
CA LEU A 3 -24.65 27.48 9.46
C LEU A 3 -26.12 27.61 9.88
N ALA A 4 -27.04 27.45 8.91
CA ALA A 4 -28.48 27.45 9.15
C ALA A 4 -28.94 26.17 9.87
N ASP A 5 -28.37 25.01 9.52
CA ASP A 5 -28.65 23.74 10.23
C ASP A 5 -28.14 23.79 11.66
N ALA A 6 -26.97 24.41 11.88
CA ALA A 6 -26.42 24.62 13.22
C ALA A 6 -27.29 25.56 14.07
N ALA A 7 -27.81 26.64 13.47
CA ALA A 7 -28.72 27.56 14.12
C ALA A 7 -30.03 26.86 14.52
N HIS A 8 -30.59 26.07 13.61
CA HIS A 8 -31.79 25.28 13.86
C HIS A 8 -31.59 24.25 14.99
N ALA A 9 -30.48 23.50 14.96
CA ALA A 9 -30.15 22.53 16.00
C ALA A 9 -29.91 23.17 17.38
N ALA A 10 -29.37 24.40 17.41
CA ALA A 10 -29.17 25.17 18.63
C ALA A 10 -30.43 25.91 19.11
N GLY A 11 -31.53 25.87 18.35
CA GLY A 11 -32.75 26.62 18.66
C GLY A 11 -32.60 28.14 18.52
N VAL A 12 -31.60 28.62 17.77
CA VAL A 12 -31.28 30.03 17.60
C VAL A 12 -31.71 30.50 16.20
N PRO A 13 -32.33 31.69 16.06
CA PRO A 13 -32.60 32.26 14.74
C PRO A 13 -31.31 32.43 13.94
N SER A 14 -31.32 32.05 12.67
CA SER A 14 -30.14 32.13 11.79
C SER A 14 -29.56 33.55 11.71
N GLY A 15 -30.42 34.58 11.67
CA GLY A 15 -30.01 35.99 11.69
C GLY A 15 -29.22 36.41 12.94
N THR A 16 -29.56 35.84 14.10
CA THR A 16 -28.84 36.07 15.36
C THR A 16 -27.43 35.48 15.30
N LEU A 17 -27.30 34.27 14.73
CA LEU A 17 -26.02 33.59 14.56
C LEU A 17 -25.11 34.33 13.58
N TYR A 18 -25.66 34.87 12.48
CA TYR A 18 -24.94 35.75 11.56
C TYR A 18 -24.50 37.06 12.22
N SER A 19 -25.36 37.69 13.03
CA SER A 19 -25.05 38.91 13.76
C SER A 19 -23.92 38.68 14.78
N TRP A 20 -23.94 37.57 15.52
CA TRP A 20 -22.86 37.22 16.46
C TRP A 20 -21.55 36.95 15.74
N ARG A 21 -21.57 36.22 14.61
CA ARG A 21 -20.37 36.02 13.78
C ARG A 21 -19.78 37.33 13.26
N ALA A 22 -20.60 38.34 13.00
CA ALA A 22 -20.15 39.65 12.50
C ALA A 22 -19.60 40.56 13.60
N ARG A 23 -20.05 40.39 14.85
CA ARG A 23 -19.72 41.28 15.98
C ARG A 23 -18.69 40.70 16.96
N ASP A 24 -18.60 39.39 17.04
CA ASP A 24 -17.73 38.69 17.98
C ASP A 24 -16.64 37.91 17.23
N GLU A 25 -15.41 38.41 17.33
CA GLU A 25 -14.24 37.80 16.70
C GLU A 25 -13.88 36.44 17.29
N LEU A 26 -14.07 36.24 18.61
CA LEU A 26 -13.78 34.97 19.28
C LEU A 26 -14.79 33.91 18.84
N PHE A 27 -16.07 34.28 18.74
CA PHE A 27 -17.12 33.41 18.24
C PHE A 27 -16.86 33.01 16.77
N ARG A 28 -16.46 33.98 15.93
CA ARG A 28 -16.07 33.70 14.55
C ARG A 28 -14.89 32.73 14.45
N ALA A 29 -13.83 32.97 15.23
CA ALA A 29 -12.65 32.11 15.25
C ALA A 29 -12.99 30.68 15.73
N ALA A 30 -13.85 30.54 16.74
CA ALA A 30 -14.31 29.24 17.21
C ALA A 30 -15.11 28.47 16.15
N LEU A 31 -16.01 29.14 15.41
CA LEU A 31 -16.75 28.53 14.31
C LEU A 31 -15.85 28.11 13.14
N ASP A 32 -14.89 28.95 12.77
CA ASP A 32 -13.94 28.63 11.72
C ASP A 32 -13.05 27.43 12.14
N ALA A 33 -12.62 27.36 13.42
CA ALA A 33 -11.89 26.21 13.96
C ALA A 33 -12.72 24.91 13.90
N VAL A 34 -13.98 24.93 14.36
CA VAL A 34 -14.88 23.76 14.27
C VAL A 34 -15.08 23.33 12.82
N ARG A 35 -15.22 24.29 11.89
CA ARG A 35 -15.32 23.98 10.46
C ARG A 35 -14.05 23.30 9.94
N THR A 36 -12.87 23.80 10.28
CA THR A 36 -11.61 23.16 9.85
C THR A 36 -11.45 21.74 10.40
N MET A 37 -11.86 21.50 11.67
CA MET A 37 -11.87 20.17 12.26
C MET A 37 -12.86 19.23 11.55
N ALA A 38 -14.07 19.71 11.25
CA ALA A 38 -15.06 18.95 10.51
C ALA A 38 -14.59 18.63 9.07
N GLU A 39 -13.91 19.56 8.41
CA GLU A 39 -13.31 19.34 7.09
C GLU A 39 -12.16 18.32 7.15
N ALA A 40 -11.32 18.36 8.19
CA ALA A 40 -10.26 17.37 8.42
C ALA A 40 -10.82 15.98 8.71
N GLN A 41 -11.88 15.88 9.53
CA GLN A 41 -12.59 14.63 9.79
C GLN A 41 -13.24 14.09 8.52
N ALA A 42 -13.94 14.93 7.75
CA ALA A 42 -14.52 14.53 6.48
C ALA A 42 -13.47 14.06 5.47
N GLN A 43 -12.26 14.63 5.47
CA GLN A 43 -11.14 14.13 4.66
C GLN A 43 -10.60 12.80 5.17
N ALA A 44 -10.55 12.59 6.49
CA ALA A 44 -10.15 11.31 7.09
C ALA A 44 -11.16 10.19 6.82
N GLU A 45 -12.45 10.52 6.77
CA GLU A 45 -13.57 9.60 6.50
C GLU A 45 -13.77 9.29 5.02
N ARG A 46 -13.19 10.08 4.11
CA ARG A 46 -13.25 9.75 2.67
C ARG A 46 -12.64 8.36 2.47
N PRO A 47 -13.37 7.41 1.85
CA PRO A 47 -12.84 6.10 1.57
C PRO A 47 -11.61 6.25 0.68
N ARG A 48 -10.44 5.92 1.24
CA ARG A 48 -9.23 5.84 0.42
C ARG A 48 -9.49 4.83 -0.68
N PRO A 49 -9.27 5.17 -1.96
CA PRO A 49 -9.46 4.21 -3.04
C PRO A 49 -8.64 2.97 -2.71
N GLY A 50 -9.28 1.80 -2.79
CA GLY A 50 -8.61 0.52 -2.60
C GLY A 50 -7.51 0.30 -3.63
N ILE A 51 -6.85 -0.86 -3.58
CA ILE A 51 -5.89 -1.25 -4.62
C ILE A 51 -6.58 -1.18 -5.99
N THR A 52 -6.00 -0.39 -6.90
CA THR A 52 -6.43 -0.34 -8.30
C THR A 52 -5.95 -1.58 -9.05
N GLU A 53 -6.57 -1.91 -10.18
CA GLU A 53 -6.16 -3.06 -10.99
C GLU A 53 -4.72 -2.91 -11.50
N ALA A 54 -4.32 -1.72 -11.95
CA ALA A 54 -2.95 -1.45 -12.36
C ALA A 54 -1.93 -1.71 -11.23
N GLN A 55 -2.25 -1.31 -9.99
CA GLN A 55 -1.39 -1.61 -8.84
C GLN A 55 -1.33 -3.11 -8.53
N ALA A 56 -2.45 -3.82 -8.68
CA ALA A 56 -2.50 -5.27 -8.53
C ALA A 56 -1.62 -5.98 -9.58
N GLU A 57 -1.65 -5.52 -10.83
CA GLU A 57 -0.82 -6.07 -11.91
C GLU A 57 0.67 -5.84 -11.67
N VAL A 58 1.07 -4.61 -11.35
CA VAL A 58 2.48 -4.27 -11.04
C VAL A 58 2.98 -5.09 -9.84
N PHE A 59 2.14 -5.29 -8.84
CA PHE A 59 2.47 -6.13 -7.69
C PHE A 59 2.68 -7.60 -8.08
N LEU A 60 1.78 -8.17 -8.88
CA LEU A 60 1.87 -9.56 -9.32
C LEU A 60 3.09 -9.79 -10.24
N GLU A 61 3.39 -8.85 -11.13
CA GLU A 61 4.58 -8.89 -11.96
C GLU A 61 5.86 -8.89 -11.10
N ALA A 62 5.94 -7.99 -10.13
CA ALA A 62 7.06 -7.93 -9.20
C ALA A 62 7.25 -9.24 -8.41
N LEU A 63 6.16 -9.91 -8.03
CA LEU A 63 6.22 -11.22 -7.40
C LEU A 63 6.73 -12.31 -8.37
N ARG A 64 6.31 -12.30 -9.64
CA ARG A 64 6.79 -13.24 -10.67
C ARG A 64 8.28 -13.08 -10.94
N GLU A 65 8.82 -11.85 -10.88
CA GLU A 65 10.26 -11.57 -10.95
C GLU A 65 11.04 -12.13 -9.75
N GLY A 66 10.34 -12.56 -8.69
CA GLY A 66 10.94 -13.01 -7.46
C GLY A 66 11.35 -11.85 -6.55
N ARG A 67 10.60 -10.74 -6.49
CA ARG A 67 10.73 -9.74 -5.42
C ARG A 67 9.97 -10.18 -4.17
N THR A 68 10.33 -9.64 -3.00
CA THR A 68 9.58 -9.93 -1.76
C THR A 68 8.23 -9.23 -1.81
N VAL A 69 7.28 -9.65 -0.97
CA VAL A 69 5.95 -9.01 -0.89
C VAL A 69 6.10 -7.52 -0.57
N GLU A 70 7.02 -7.17 0.32
CA GLU A 70 7.34 -5.79 0.67
C GLU A 70 7.87 -4.98 -0.52
N GLN A 71 8.85 -5.53 -1.25
CA GLN A 71 9.40 -4.89 -2.45
C GLN A 71 8.38 -4.77 -3.59
N ALA A 72 7.51 -5.77 -3.75
CA ALA A 72 6.44 -5.76 -4.73
C ALA A 72 5.38 -4.71 -4.37
N ALA A 73 5.00 -4.61 -3.09
CA ALA A 73 4.04 -3.61 -2.61
C ALA A 73 4.59 -2.19 -2.80
N ALA A 74 5.85 -1.96 -2.40
CA ALA A 74 6.54 -0.69 -2.61
C ALA A 74 6.57 -0.29 -4.10
N ARG A 75 6.86 -1.24 -5.01
CA ARG A 75 6.86 -0.98 -6.46
C ARG A 75 5.47 -0.62 -6.99
N ALA A 76 4.42 -1.18 -6.43
CA ALA A 76 3.04 -0.87 -6.78
C ALA A 76 2.50 0.39 -6.06
N GLY A 77 3.32 1.07 -5.25
CA GLY A 77 2.94 2.32 -4.59
C GLY A 77 1.90 2.14 -3.47
N ALA A 78 1.82 0.95 -2.85
CA ALA A 78 0.92 0.70 -1.73
C ALA A 78 1.59 -0.16 -0.64
N SER A 79 1.01 -0.21 0.55
CA SER A 79 1.55 -1.03 1.63
C SER A 79 1.20 -2.50 1.45
N ASN A 80 2.05 -3.37 2.00
CA ASN A 80 1.81 -4.81 2.08
C ASN A 80 0.48 -5.12 2.79
N VAL A 81 0.13 -4.39 3.86
CA VAL A 81 -1.14 -4.52 4.58
C VAL A 81 -2.33 -4.25 3.66
N THR A 82 -2.25 -3.22 2.80
CA THR A 82 -3.32 -2.93 1.82
C THR A 82 -3.49 -4.07 0.82
N PHE A 83 -2.40 -4.69 0.35
CA PHE A 83 -2.46 -5.86 -0.53
C PHE A 83 -2.99 -7.12 0.16
N TYR A 84 -2.68 -7.34 1.45
CA TYR A 84 -3.26 -8.45 2.20
C TYR A 84 -4.77 -8.26 2.40
N ARG A 85 -5.21 -7.05 2.75
CA ARG A 85 -6.65 -6.75 2.81
C ARG A 85 -7.33 -6.96 1.47
N TYR A 86 -6.70 -6.52 0.37
CA TYR A 86 -7.20 -6.73 -0.99
C TYR A 86 -7.29 -8.22 -1.36
N ARG A 87 -6.30 -9.02 -0.94
CA ARG A 87 -6.30 -10.49 -1.09
C ARG A 87 -7.47 -11.14 -0.37
N ASP A 88 -7.77 -10.69 0.84
CA ASP A 88 -8.85 -11.26 1.65
C ASP A 88 -10.24 -10.89 1.08
N GLN A 89 -10.34 -9.73 0.41
CA GLN A 89 -11.56 -9.29 -0.26
C GLN A 89 -11.77 -9.91 -1.66
N LYS A 90 -10.70 -10.31 -2.36
CA LYS A 90 -10.76 -10.84 -3.73
C LYS A 90 -10.08 -12.21 -3.85
N PRO A 91 -10.86 -13.31 -3.84
CA PRO A 91 -10.32 -14.67 -3.97
C PRO A 91 -9.51 -14.92 -5.24
N SER A 92 -9.91 -14.31 -6.36
CA SER A 92 -9.18 -14.41 -7.65
C SER A 92 -7.77 -13.84 -7.54
N PHE A 93 -7.62 -12.68 -6.89
CA PHE A 93 -6.32 -12.07 -6.63
C PHE A 93 -5.47 -12.96 -5.70
N ALA A 94 -6.08 -13.59 -4.70
CA ALA A 94 -5.37 -14.51 -3.81
C ALA A 94 -4.77 -15.71 -4.57
N GLN A 95 -5.49 -16.27 -5.54
CA GLN A 95 -4.96 -17.33 -6.40
C GLN A 95 -3.82 -16.83 -7.29
N GLN A 96 -3.99 -15.67 -7.91
CA GLN A 96 -2.95 -15.05 -8.74
C GLN A 96 -1.67 -14.76 -7.94
N MET A 97 -1.82 -14.27 -6.72
CA MET A 97 -0.70 -13.99 -5.80
C MET A 97 0.06 -15.27 -5.43
N LYS A 98 -0.65 -16.36 -5.11
CA LYS A 98 -0.02 -17.67 -4.83
C LYS A 98 0.77 -18.17 -6.04
N GLN A 99 0.19 -18.07 -7.23
CA GLN A 99 0.85 -18.49 -8.46
C GLN A 99 2.10 -17.64 -8.75
N ALA A 100 1.98 -16.31 -8.64
CA ALA A 100 3.09 -15.39 -8.82
C ALA A 100 4.24 -15.66 -7.83
N GLN A 101 3.93 -15.94 -6.57
CA GLN A 101 4.93 -16.32 -5.57
C GLN A 101 5.65 -17.63 -5.92
N LYS A 102 4.92 -18.64 -6.41
CA LYS A 102 5.51 -19.91 -6.85
C LYS A 102 6.48 -19.69 -8.01
N THR A 103 6.07 -18.91 -9.02
CA THR A 103 6.93 -18.54 -10.15
C THR A 103 8.17 -17.77 -9.68
N GLY A 104 7.99 -16.77 -8.81
CA GLY A 104 9.10 -15.99 -8.26
C GLY A 104 10.08 -16.81 -7.44
N MET A 105 9.59 -17.80 -6.68
CA MET A 105 10.44 -18.73 -5.93
C MET A 105 11.31 -19.57 -6.87
N GLN A 106 10.73 -20.09 -7.95
CA GLN A 106 11.47 -20.82 -8.98
C GLN A 106 12.52 -19.92 -9.64
N ALA A 107 12.16 -18.70 -10.03
CA ALA A 107 13.09 -17.73 -10.60
C ALA A 107 14.27 -17.43 -9.67
N ARG A 108 14.01 -17.27 -8.35
CA ARG A 108 15.06 -17.11 -7.33
C ARG A 108 15.94 -18.34 -7.20
N ALA A 109 15.35 -19.54 -7.18
CA ALA A 109 16.09 -20.79 -7.08
C ALA A 109 17.05 -20.96 -8.27
N SER A 110 16.55 -20.75 -9.49
CA SER A 110 17.37 -20.78 -10.71
C SER A 110 18.47 -19.72 -10.67
N ARG A 111 18.18 -18.50 -10.20
CA ARG A 111 19.18 -17.43 -10.07
C ARG A 111 20.26 -17.77 -9.04
N ARG A 112 19.88 -18.41 -7.92
CA ARG A 112 20.83 -18.90 -6.91
C ARG A 112 21.71 -20.01 -7.46
N GLU A 113 21.13 -20.95 -8.21
CA GLU A 113 21.88 -22.04 -8.84
C GLU A 113 22.90 -21.51 -9.84
N ARG A 114 22.50 -20.58 -10.72
CA ARG A 114 23.43 -19.91 -11.66
C ARG A 114 24.59 -19.21 -10.96
N LYS A 115 24.34 -18.57 -9.81
CA LYS A 115 25.40 -17.94 -9.01
C LYS A 115 26.34 -18.95 -8.33
N ARG A 116 25.87 -20.17 -8.05
CA ARG A 116 26.67 -21.25 -7.44
C ARG A 116 27.47 -22.07 -8.45
N ALA A 117 26.97 -22.20 -9.68
CA ALA A 117 27.62 -22.90 -10.79
C ALA A 117 29.11 -22.58 -11.03
N PRO A 118 29.59 -21.31 -10.98
CA PRO A 118 31.01 -21.03 -11.21
C PRO A 118 31.93 -21.76 -10.22
N PHE A 119 31.54 -21.93 -8.96
CA PHE A 119 32.35 -22.64 -7.95
C PHE A 119 32.36 -24.17 -8.11
N ARG A 120 31.38 -24.75 -8.82
CA ARG A 120 31.35 -26.19 -9.13
C ARG A 120 32.20 -26.57 -10.34
N SER A 121 32.51 -25.60 -11.21
CA SER A 121 33.35 -25.82 -12.39
C SER A 121 34.85 -25.94 -12.09
N MET A 122 35.27 -25.60 -10.87
CA MET A 122 36.65 -25.75 -10.39
C MET A 122 36.89 -27.17 -9.86
N ARG A 123 36.70 -28.18 -10.72
CA ARG A 123 37.04 -29.57 -10.39
C ARG A 123 38.51 -29.77 -10.73
N TYR A 124 39.35 -29.83 -9.69
CA TYR A 124 40.72 -30.31 -9.81
C TYR A 124 40.73 -31.65 -10.55
N ARG A 125 41.41 -31.70 -11.70
CA ARG A 125 41.70 -32.97 -12.39
C ARG A 125 42.83 -33.63 -11.59
N LEU A 126 42.47 -34.61 -10.76
CA LEU A 126 43.45 -35.50 -10.14
C LEU A 126 44.09 -36.32 -11.26
N VAL A 127 45.33 -35.97 -11.62
CA VAL A 127 46.14 -36.76 -12.54
C VAL A 127 46.82 -37.83 -11.69
N ARG A 128 46.51 -39.11 -11.92
CA ARG A 128 47.33 -40.19 -11.37
C ARG A 128 48.71 -40.08 -12.01
N ARG A 129 49.72 -39.88 -11.19
CA ARG A 129 51.11 -40.04 -11.60
C ARG A 129 51.38 -41.55 -11.49
N ASP A 130 51.17 -42.26 -12.59
CA ASP A 130 51.76 -43.59 -12.72
C ASP A 130 53.28 -43.37 -12.76
N GLN A 131 53.98 -43.82 -11.72
CA GLN A 131 55.42 -43.93 -11.73
C GLN A 131 55.74 -45.27 -12.38
N ASP A 132 56.02 -45.23 -13.68
CA ASP A 132 56.66 -46.31 -14.40
C ASP A 132 58.15 -46.39 -14.00
N GLY A 133 58.62 -47.60 -13.72
CA GLY A 133 60.00 -48.06 -13.93
C GLY A 133 61.03 -47.71 -12.86
#